data_AF-A0A7K0Q0F2-F1
#
_entry.id   AF-A0A7K0Q0F2-F1
#
_cell.length_a   1.000
_cell.length_b   1.000
_cell.length_c   1.000
_cell.angle_alpha   90.00
_cell.angle_beta   90.00
_cell.angle_gamma   90.00
#
_symmetry.space_group_name_H-M   'P 1'
#
loop_
_entity.id
_entity.type
_entity.pdbx_description
1 polymer ?
#
loop_
_entity_poly.entity_id
_entity_poly.type
_entity_poly.pdbx_seq_one_letter_code
_entity_poly.pdbx_strand_id
1 'polypeptide(L)'
;VCVGNQVRSVVCPSSTCAIRFCFRCRDEIADHAPARCDQMEQWRKKANDGDLLNQIWTRDNTKSCPNCFTVIEKGQGCMHMTCSGVNPPGCRFEFCWICLSKWSVEHACNKYVRKKKDICGESLDNSEDLERFTHYFDRFNAQATSEGFAVKSRLLFKERVAASRETSTDIGNLMKAVYLVVRARQFLKMSYVYGYYSYREAKVKPSSRGKGAVAAAGGGGGGVESKNDFEPHRLINQDLFENYQHTLETNTEILHGMLEKDTFVMLSILNQSTITENFLEKIIETLQE
;
A
#
# COMPACT_ATOMS: atom_id res chain seq x y z
N VAL A 1 -8.33 -27.36 -0.93
CA VAL A 1 -8.45 -27.83 -2.33
C VAL A 1 -8.31 -26.64 -3.28
N CYS A 2 -7.26 -26.61 -4.08
CA CYS A 2 -6.82 -25.46 -4.89
C CYS A 2 -7.49 -25.43 -6.26
N VAL A 3 -7.99 -24.26 -6.67
CA VAL A 3 -8.32 -23.91 -8.06
C VAL A 3 -7.97 -22.43 -8.25
N GLY A 4 -7.04 -22.10 -9.15
CA GLY A 4 -6.78 -20.73 -9.64
C GLY A 4 -5.73 -19.87 -8.90
N ASN A 5 -5.35 -18.77 -9.56
CA ASN A 5 -4.33 -17.76 -9.18
C ASN A 5 -4.78 -16.83 -8.02
N GLN A 6 -5.70 -17.29 -7.17
CA GLN A 6 -6.30 -16.49 -6.09
C GLN A 6 -5.46 -16.54 -4.80
N VAL A 7 -5.39 -15.39 -4.12
CA VAL A 7 -4.73 -15.23 -2.82
C VAL A 7 -5.49 -16.03 -1.76
N ARG A 8 -4.83 -16.96 -1.08
CA ARG A 8 -5.38 -17.65 0.10
C ARG A 8 -4.57 -17.30 1.33
N SER A 9 -4.99 -16.22 1.98
CA SER A 9 -4.58 -15.88 3.34
C SER A 9 -5.09 -16.96 4.29
N VAL A 10 -4.18 -17.54 5.07
CA VAL A 10 -4.51 -18.47 6.16
C VAL A 10 -4.50 -17.67 7.45
N VAL A 11 -5.61 -17.70 8.18
CA VAL A 11 -5.74 -17.06 9.49
C VAL A 11 -5.46 -18.10 10.58
N CYS A 12 -4.63 -17.74 11.54
CA CYS A 12 -4.42 -18.56 12.73
C CYS A 12 -5.76 -18.80 13.45
N PRO A 13 -6.15 -20.05 13.74
CA PRO A 13 -7.49 -20.37 14.26
C PRO A 13 -7.69 -20.00 15.73
N SER A 14 -6.62 -19.65 16.45
CA SER A 14 -6.73 -19.23 17.84
C SER A 14 -7.31 -17.81 17.94
N SER A 15 -8.32 -17.65 18.79
CA SER A 15 -8.98 -16.36 19.06
C SER A 15 -8.05 -15.30 19.64
N THR A 16 -6.87 -15.69 20.13
CA THR A 16 -5.83 -14.80 20.65
C THR A 16 -4.67 -14.58 19.66
N CYS A 17 -4.71 -15.25 18.51
CA CYS A 17 -3.67 -15.25 17.48
C CYS A 17 -4.25 -14.66 16.19
N ALA A 18 -4.04 -13.37 15.95
CA ALA A 18 -4.51 -12.69 14.74
C ALA A 18 -3.50 -12.74 13.58
N ILE A 19 -2.62 -13.75 13.55
CA ILE A 19 -1.60 -13.89 12.51
C ILE A 19 -2.25 -14.38 11.22
N ARG A 20 -1.86 -13.76 10.10
CA ARG A 20 -2.28 -14.12 8.76
C ARG A 20 -1.06 -14.29 7.86
N PHE A 21 -1.03 -15.34 7.04
CA PHE A 21 0.09 -15.61 6.14
C PHE A 21 -0.38 -16.24 4.83
N CYS A 22 0.44 -16.14 3.78
CA CYS A 22 0.15 -16.80 2.51
C CYS A 22 0.75 -18.22 2.50
N PHE A 23 -0.09 -19.23 2.27
CA PHE A 23 0.37 -20.62 2.20
C PHE A 23 1.38 -20.88 1.07
N ARG A 24 1.28 -20.14 -0.05
CA ARG A 24 2.17 -20.31 -1.21
C ARG A 24 3.53 -19.64 -0.99
N CYS A 25 3.54 -18.44 -0.41
CA CYS A 25 4.77 -17.67 -0.18
C CYS A 25 5.52 -18.07 1.11
N ARG A 26 4.89 -18.88 1.98
CA ARG A 26 5.45 -19.33 3.27
C ARG A 26 5.78 -18.14 4.22
N ASP A 27 6.56 -18.41 5.26
CA ASP A 27 6.91 -17.47 6.37
C ASP A 27 7.69 -16.21 5.95
N GLU A 28 8.08 -16.05 4.69
CA GLU A 28 8.82 -14.86 4.25
C GLU A 28 7.92 -13.64 4.02
N ILE A 29 6.61 -13.83 3.85
CA ILE A 29 5.63 -12.74 3.73
C ILE A 29 4.44 -13.07 4.62
N ALA A 30 4.07 -12.11 5.48
CA ALA A 30 2.74 -12.07 6.06
C ALA A 30 1.65 -12.08 4.96
N ASP A 31 0.38 -12.02 5.34
CA ASP A 31 -0.72 -11.86 4.38
C ASP A 31 -0.45 -10.74 3.37
N HIS A 32 -0.32 -11.09 2.09
CA HIS A 32 -0.01 -10.14 1.05
C HIS A 32 -1.24 -9.70 0.24
N ALA A 33 -2.45 -10.01 0.70
CA ALA A 33 -3.65 -9.43 0.12
C ALA A 33 -3.61 -7.89 0.23
N PRO A 34 -3.95 -7.15 -0.84
CA PRO A 34 -4.57 -7.62 -2.08
C PRO A 34 -3.60 -8.03 -3.20
N ALA A 35 -2.29 -7.86 -3.02
CA ALA A 35 -1.30 -8.26 -4.03
C ALA A 35 -1.30 -9.78 -4.23
N ARG A 36 -1.08 -10.21 -5.48
CA ARG A 36 -0.92 -11.63 -5.82
C ARG A 36 0.51 -12.11 -5.52
N CYS A 37 0.69 -13.43 -5.47
CA CYS A 37 2.01 -14.02 -5.22
C CYS A 37 3.05 -13.62 -6.29
N ASP A 38 2.66 -13.60 -7.56
CA ASP A 38 3.49 -13.17 -8.70
C ASP A 38 3.87 -11.70 -8.61
N GLN A 39 2.92 -10.84 -8.21
CA GLN A 39 3.17 -9.40 -8.00
C GLN A 39 4.18 -9.19 -6.87
N MET A 40 4.05 -9.92 -5.76
CA MET A 40 4.99 -9.84 -4.64
C MET A 40 6.39 -10.35 -5.01
N GLU A 41 6.49 -11.41 -5.80
CA GLU A 41 7.78 -11.92 -6.27
C GLU A 41 8.49 -10.87 -7.15
N GLN A 42 7.77 -10.26 -8.09
CA GLN A 42 8.30 -9.20 -8.93
C GLN A 42 8.67 -7.95 -8.11
N TRP A 43 7.82 -7.58 -7.14
CA TRP A 43 8.07 -6.44 -6.26
C TRP A 43 9.39 -6.60 -5.51
N ARG A 44 9.62 -7.77 -4.93
CA ARG A 44 10.85 -8.09 -4.19
C ARG A 44 12.10 -8.01 -5.05
N LYS A 45 12.05 -8.59 -6.26
CA LYS A 45 13.17 -8.51 -7.21
C LYS A 45 13.52 -7.05 -7.49
N LYS A 46 12.51 -6.22 -7.73
CA LYS A 46 12.68 -4.79 -8.02
C LYS A 46 13.13 -3.99 -6.78
N ALA A 47 12.54 -4.26 -5.62
CA ALA A 47 12.88 -3.61 -4.35
C ALA A 47 14.27 -4.00 -3.82
N ASN A 48 14.90 -5.05 -4.37
CA ASN A 48 16.27 -5.47 -4.05
C ASN A 48 17.28 -5.13 -5.15
N ASP A 49 16.85 -4.44 -6.20
CA ASP A 49 17.75 -3.95 -7.25
C ASP A 49 18.56 -2.77 -6.69
N GLY A 50 19.85 -3.02 -6.42
CA GLY A 50 20.75 -2.04 -5.81
C GLY A 50 20.90 -0.76 -6.63
N ASP A 51 20.91 -0.86 -7.96
CA ASP A 51 21.03 0.31 -8.84
C ASP A 51 19.75 1.15 -8.80
N LEU A 52 18.59 0.48 -8.78
CA LEU A 52 17.30 1.15 -8.64
C LEU A 52 17.17 1.85 -7.28
N LEU A 53 17.56 1.16 -6.20
CA LEU A 53 17.54 1.73 -4.85
C LEU A 53 18.50 2.91 -4.73
N ASN A 54 19.70 2.84 -5.32
CA ASN A 54 20.66 3.94 -5.34
C ASN A 54 20.12 5.19 -6.07
N GLN A 55 19.31 4.99 -7.12
CA GLN A 55 18.63 6.09 -7.82
C GLN A 55 17.52 6.71 -6.96
N ILE A 56 16.76 5.90 -6.20
CA ILE A 56 15.70 6.36 -5.28
C ILE A 56 16.30 7.07 -4.07
N TRP A 57 17.07 6.35 -3.25
CA TRP A 57 18.44 6.74 -2.93
C TRP A 57 18.78 8.22 -2.80
N THR A 58 19.51 8.62 -3.84
CA THR A 58 20.01 9.95 -4.16
C THR A 58 18.90 11.00 -4.22
N ARG A 59 17.65 10.63 -4.55
CA ARG A 59 16.54 11.59 -4.70
C ARG A 59 15.83 11.91 -3.38
N ASP A 60 15.67 10.95 -2.47
CA ASP A 60 14.60 11.02 -1.46
C ASP A 60 15.03 11.31 -0.02
N ASN A 61 16.32 11.32 0.27
CA ASN A 61 16.83 11.62 1.62
C ASN A 61 16.59 13.01 2.13
N THR A 62 16.79 13.93 1.21
CA THR A 62 16.90 15.34 1.49
C THR A 62 15.86 15.98 0.60
N LYS A 63 14.74 16.38 1.20
CA LYS A 63 13.68 17.11 0.49
C LYS A 63 13.63 18.53 1.01
N SER A 64 13.44 19.49 0.11
CA SER A 64 13.25 20.89 0.49
C SER A 64 11.84 21.11 1.01
N CYS A 65 11.70 21.93 2.07
CA CYS A 65 10.41 22.41 2.51
C CYS A 65 9.69 23.12 1.35
N PRO A 66 8.42 22.80 1.05
CA PRO A 66 7.68 23.42 -0.05
C PRO A 66 7.39 24.92 0.17
N ASN A 67 7.53 25.42 1.41
CA ASN A 67 7.27 26.82 1.75
C ASN A 67 8.55 27.68 1.84
N CYS A 68 9.61 27.16 2.49
CA CYS A 68 10.85 27.93 2.70
C CYS A 68 12.09 27.37 2.01
N PHE A 69 11.96 26.26 1.28
CA PHE A 69 13.02 25.57 0.55
C PHE A 69 14.21 25.07 1.36
N THR A 70 14.21 25.28 2.69
CA THR A 70 15.20 24.69 3.60
C THR A 70 15.24 23.17 3.38
N VAL A 71 16.44 22.64 3.14
CA VAL A 71 16.66 21.20 2.98
C VAL A 71 16.42 20.52 4.32
N ILE A 72 15.52 19.54 4.32
CA ILE A 72 15.16 18.75 5.48
C ILE A 72 15.63 17.33 5.20
N GLU A 73 16.37 16.75 6.15
CA GLU A 73 16.66 15.33 6.17
C GLU A 73 15.49 14.58 6.82
N LYS A 74 15.12 13.42 6.29
CA LYS A 74 14.04 12.62 6.86
C LYS A 74 14.44 12.13 8.26
N GLY A 75 13.75 12.62 9.29
CA GLY A 75 13.84 12.05 10.64
C GLY A 75 13.13 10.69 10.76
N GLN A 76 13.22 10.06 11.92
CA GLN A 76 12.38 8.88 12.23
C GLN A 76 10.95 9.33 12.54
N GLY A 77 9.96 8.95 11.74
CA GLY A 77 8.57 9.23 12.07
C GLY A 77 7.54 9.25 10.93
N CYS A 78 6.40 9.85 11.28
CA CYS A 78 5.17 10.02 10.48
C CYS A 78 5.43 10.79 9.18
N MET A 79 4.57 10.60 8.18
CA MET A 79 4.62 11.34 6.91
C MET A 79 4.13 12.79 7.04
N HIS A 80 3.46 13.13 8.15
CA HIS A 80 3.16 14.51 8.52
C HIS A 80 4.41 15.17 9.11
N MET A 81 4.93 16.20 8.45
CA MET A 81 6.10 16.93 8.89
C MET A 81 5.80 18.41 9.11
N THR A 82 6.28 18.93 10.23
CA THR A 82 6.28 20.37 10.52
C THR A 82 7.68 20.92 10.27
N CYS A 83 7.80 21.91 9.40
CA CYS A 83 9.09 22.49 9.04
C CYS A 83 9.75 23.22 10.23
N SER A 84 10.93 22.76 10.64
CA SER A 84 11.79 23.41 11.66
C SER A 84 12.77 24.43 11.08
N GLY A 85 12.61 24.78 9.80
CA GLY A 85 13.50 25.66 9.04
C GLY A 85 13.83 26.98 9.76
N VAL A 86 15.10 27.35 9.63
CA VAL A 86 15.69 28.54 10.26
C VAL A 86 15.75 29.75 9.32
N ASN A 87 15.41 29.59 8.04
CA ASN A 87 15.34 30.68 7.06
C ASN A 87 14.07 30.58 6.18
N PRO A 88 13.02 31.38 6.45
CA PRO A 88 12.89 32.29 7.59
C PRO A 88 12.79 31.51 8.91
N PRO A 89 13.25 32.07 10.05
CA PRO A 89 13.14 31.41 11.35
C PRO A 89 11.70 31.06 11.67
N GLY A 90 11.44 29.80 12.02
CA GLY A 90 10.12 29.39 12.52
C GLY A 90 9.07 29.16 11.44
N CYS A 91 9.46 28.69 10.25
CA CYS A 91 8.55 28.39 9.13
C CYS A 91 7.29 27.61 9.54
N ARG A 92 7.43 26.56 10.39
CA ARG A 92 6.34 25.75 10.95
C ARG A 92 5.28 25.25 9.95
N PHE A 93 5.60 25.24 8.66
CA PHE A 93 4.71 24.74 7.62
C PHE A 93 4.53 23.24 7.78
N GLU A 94 3.28 22.80 7.83
CA GLU A 94 2.89 21.40 7.92
C GLU A 94 2.65 20.82 6.53
N PHE A 95 3.34 19.73 6.20
CA PHE A 95 3.27 19.12 4.87
C PHE A 95 3.44 17.60 4.91
N CYS A 96 3.03 16.95 3.84
CA CYS A 96 3.25 15.53 3.63
C CYS A 96 4.65 15.28 3.07
N TRP A 97 5.48 14.47 3.72
CA TRP A 97 6.83 14.11 3.26
C TRP A 97 6.84 13.40 1.90
N ILE A 98 5.77 12.66 1.58
CA ILE A 98 5.68 11.90 0.34
C ILE A 98 5.47 12.83 -0.85
N CYS A 99 4.44 13.68 -0.80
CA CYS A 99 4.04 14.52 -1.94
C CYS A 99 4.39 16.00 -1.82
N LEU A 100 5.00 16.42 -0.71
CA LEU A 100 5.39 17.80 -0.40
C LEU A 100 4.24 18.82 -0.47
N SER A 101 3.00 18.35 -0.37
CA SER A 101 1.81 19.20 -0.34
C SER A 101 1.46 19.61 1.09
N LYS A 102 0.80 20.76 1.24
CA LYS A 102 0.28 21.22 2.54
C LYS A 102 -0.53 20.11 3.21
N TRP A 103 -0.28 19.90 4.49
CA TRP A 103 -1.03 18.93 5.27
C TRP A 103 -2.46 19.42 5.51
N SER A 104 -3.42 18.51 5.43
CA SER A 104 -4.82 18.74 5.78
C SER A 104 -5.44 17.45 6.30
N VAL A 105 -6.58 17.57 6.99
CA VAL A 105 -7.33 16.39 7.47
C VAL A 105 -7.86 15.54 6.31
N GLU A 106 -8.14 16.17 5.17
CA GLU A 106 -8.62 15.52 3.93
C GLU A 106 -7.47 15.24 2.94
N HIS A 107 -6.24 15.15 3.42
CA HIS A 107 -5.08 15.00 2.55
C HIS A 107 -5.04 13.62 1.86
N ALA A 108 -5.30 13.59 0.55
CA ALA A 108 -5.16 12.39 -0.28
C ALA A 108 -3.93 12.50 -1.19
N CYS A 109 -2.95 11.60 -1.00
CA CYS A 109 -1.80 11.48 -1.90
C CYS A 109 -1.54 10.06 -2.39
N ASN A 110 -2.45 9.11 -2.18
CA ASN A 110 -2.26 7.72 -2.59
C ASN A 110 -2.28 7.52 -4.12
N LYS A 111 -3.05 8.34 -4.86
CA LYS A 111 -3.17 8.27 -6.32
C LYS A 111 -1.88 8.67 -7.04
N TYR A 112 -1.44 7.87 -8.00
CA TYR A 112 -0.32 8.23 -8.88
C TYR A 112 -0.82 9.11 -10.04
N VAL A 113 -0.33 10.34 -10.12
CA VAL A 113 -0.62 11.25 -11.23
C VAL A 113 0.61 11.34 -12.13
N ARG A 114 0.49 10.89 -13.38
CA ARG A 114 1.54 11.04 -14.39
C ARG A 114 1.75 12.51 -14.69
N LYS A 115 2.99 13.00 -14.56
CA LYS A 115 3.35 14.34 -15.01
C LYS A 115 3.29 14.38 -16.55
N LYS A 116 2.57 15.34 -17.13
CA LYS A 116 2.70 15.63 -18.56
C LYS A 116 4.09 16.22 -18.77
N LYS A 117 4.97 15.50 -19.48
CA LYS A 117 6.23 16.07 -19.98
C LYS A 117 5.91 16.80 -21.28
N ASP A 118 6.35 18.05 -21.39
CA ASP A 118 6.40 18.75 -22.67
C ASP A 118 7.36 17.98 -23.60
N ILE A 119 6.95 17.83 -24.86
CA ILE A 119 7.54 16.87 -25.80
C ILE A 119 8.99 17.26 -26.15
N CYS A 120 9.96 16.46 -25.69
CA CYS A 120 11.24 16.29 -26.37
C CYS A 120 11.66 14.81 -26.25
N GLY A 121 11.95 14.21 -27.41
CA GLY A 121 12.11 12.77 -27.56
C GLY A 121 13.48 12.27 -27.13
N GLU A 122 13.53 11.59 -26.00
CA GLU A 122 14.55 10.58 -25.66
C GLU A 122 13.82 9.40 -25.00
N SER A 123 14.31 8.17 -25.19
CA SER A 123 13.66 6.91 -24.80
C SER A 123 13.00 6.97 -23.41
N LEU A 124 11.66 7.11 -23.41
CA LEU A 124 10.83 7.62 -22.32
C LEU A 124 10.44 6.58 -21.24
N ASP A 125 10.69 5.29 -21.47
CA ASP A 125 10.05 4.20 -20.70
C ASP A 125 10.68 4.01 -19.30
N ASN A 126 12.02 3.97 -19.21
CA ASN A 126 12.72 3.72 -17.94
C ASN A 126 12.51 4.84 -16.90
N SER A 127 12.42 6.11 -17.33
CA SER A 127 12.21 7.26 -16.43
C SER A 127 10.79 7.28 -15.85
N GLU A 128 9.76 6.96 -16.65
CA GLU A 128 8.38 6.93 -16.16
C GLU A 128 8.16 5.76 -15.19
N ASP A 129 8.67 4.57 -15.52
CA ASP A 129 8.53 3.42 -14.65
C ASP A 129 9.30 3.58 -13.33
N LEU A 130 10.45 4.28 -13.35
CA LEU A 130 11.18 4.68 -12.15
C LEU A 130 10.37 5.64 -11.26
N GLU A 131 9.78 6.69 -11.85
CA GLU A 131 8.92 7.65 -11.13
C GLU A 131 7.69 6.97 -10.54
N ARG A 132 7.06 6.08 -11.31
CA ARG A 132 5.90 5.32 -10.85
C ARG A 132 6.30 4.34 -9.75
N PHE A 133 7.36 3.55 -9.94
CA PHE A 133 7.83 2.62 -8.92
C PHE A 133 8.16 3.35 -7.62
N THR A 134 8.87 4.48 -7.70
CA THR A 134 9.13 5.37 -6.57
C THR A 134 7.86 5.70 -5.79
N HIS A 135 6.81 6.16 -6.51
CA HIS A 135 5.56 6.57 -5.87
C HIS A 135 4.97 5.45 -5.01
N TYR A 136 4.89 4.23 -5.56
CA TYR A 136 4.35 3.09 -4.82
C TYR A 136 5.34 2.59 -3.75
N PHE A 137 6.65 2.68 -4.00
CA PHE A 137 7.71 2.22 -3.08
C PHE A 137 7.78 3.09 -1.82
N ASP A 138 7.70 4.41 -1.96
CA ASP A 138 7.65 5.35 -0.82
C ASP A 138 6.46 5.06 0.09
N ARG A 139 5.29 4.82 -0.50
CA ARG A 139 4.04 4.55 0.24
C ARG A 139 4.04 3.16 0.87
N PHE A 140 4.58 2.17 0.18
CA PHE A 140 4.84 0.84 0.73
C PHE A 140 5.74 0.93 1.98
N ASN A 141 6.87 1.65 1.89
CA ASN A 141 7.81 1.80 3.01
C ASN A 141 7.23 2.63 4.15
N ALA A 142 6.43 3.65 3.85
CA ALA A 142 5.70 4.41 4.85
C ALA A 142 4.74 3.51 5.62
N GLN A 143 3.92 2.71 4.94
CA GLN A 143 3.03 1.75 5.61
C GLN A 143 3.79 0.66 6.36
N ALA A 144 4.90 0.14 5.82
CA ALA A 144 5.76 -0.82 6.52
C ALA A 144 6.32 -0.26 7.83
N THR A 145 6.75 0.99 7.81
CA THR A 145 7.25 1.71 8.99
C THR A 145 6.13 1.88 10.02
N SER A 146 4.96 2.40 9.61
CA SER A 146 3.81 2.59 10.49
C SER A 146 3.24 1.29 11.05
N GLU A 147 3.29 0.20 10.27
CA GLU A 147 2.94 -1.14 10.74
C GLU A 147 3.90 -1.62 11.82
N GLY A 148 5.21 -1.44 11.63
CA GLY A 148 6.22 -1.75 12.64
C GLY A 148 5.97 -0.99 13.95
N PHE A 149 5.59 0.29 13.87
CA PHE A 149 5.16 1.07 15.02
C PHE A 149 3.87 0.52 15.67
N ALA A 150 2.85 0.18 14.89
CA ALA A 150 1.60 -0.38 15.40
C ALA A 150 1.81 -1.76 16.08
N VAL A 151 2.71 -2.59 15.57
CA VAL A 151 3.07 -3.88 16.18
C VAL A 151 3.78 -3.67 17.52
N LYS A 152 4.71 -2.71 17.60
CA LYS A 152 5.37 -2.35 18.88
C LYS A 152 4.36 -1.74 19.86
N SER A 153 3.53 -0.80 19.39
CA SER A 153 2.45 -0.16 20.16
C SER A 153 1.51 -1.22 20.73
N ARG A 154 1.12 -2.23 19.95
CA ARG A 154 0.32 -3.38 20.42
C ARG A 154 0.93 -4.14 21.59
N LEU A 155 2.26 -4.31 21.62
CA LEU A 155 2.92 -5.01 22.73
C LEU A 155 2.82 -4.19 24.02
N LEU A 156 3.13 -2.90 23.95
CA LEU A 156 2.99 -1.97 25.08
C LEU A 156 1.52 -1.77 25.50
N PHE A 157 0.61 -1.81 24.53
CA PHE A 157 -0.82 -1.68 24.76
C PHE A 157 -1.36 -2.80 25.64
N LYS A 158 -0.88 -4.04 25.47
CA LYS A 158 -1.27 -5.17 26.31
C LYS A 158 -0.94 -4.91 27.78
N GLU A 159 0.23 -4.35 28.06
CA GLU A 159 0.66 -4.01 29.42
C GLU A 159 -0.21 -2.89 30.00
N ARG A 160 -0.47 -1.84 29.21
CA ARG A 160 -1.31 -0.70 29.62
C ARG A 160 -2.74 -1.11 29.93
N VAL A 161 -3.33 -1.99 29.13
CA VAL A 161 -4.70 -2.48 29.34
C VAL A 161 -4.77 -3.50 30.48
N ALA A 162 -3.71 -4.28 30.74
CA ALA A 162 -3.65 -5.13 31.92
C ALA A 162 -3.61 -4.33 33.24
N ALA A 163 -3.07 -3.10 33.20
CA ALA A 163 -3.03 -2.18 34.34
C ALA A 163 -4.26 -1.23 34.42
N SER A 164 -5.17 -1.27 33.44
CA SER A 164 -6.34 -0.39 33.42
C SER A 164 -7.47 -0.91 34.29
N ARG A 165 -8.49 -0.06 34.53
CA ARG A 165 -9.72 -0.42 35.26
C ARG A 165 -10.85 -0.84 34.33
N GLU A 166 -10.54 -1.18 33.08
CA GLU A 166 -11.53 -1.54 32.06
C GLU A 166 -12.13 -2.93 32.35
N THR A 167 -13.36 -3.15 31.87
CA THR A 167 -14.01 -4.45 32.02
C THR A 167 -13.36 -5.51 31.11
N SER A 168 -13.49 -6.79 31.43
CA SER A 168 -12.97 -7.88 30.58
C SER A 168 -13.51 -7.82 29.14
N THR A 169 -14.76 -7.39 28.97
CA THR A 169 -15.38 -7.14 27.66
C THR A 169 -14.70 -5.99 26.92
N ASP A 170 -14.48 -4.85 27.61
CA ASP A 170 -13.83 -3.68 27.01
C ASP A 170 -12.37 -3.96 26.64
N ILE A 171 -11.64 -4.69 27.47
CA ILE A 171 -10.30 -5.20 27.18
C ILE A 171 -10.31 -6.04 25.89
N GLY A 172 -11.28 -6.96 25.75
CA GLY A 172 -11.46 -7.75 24.54
C GLY A 172 -11.71 -6.90 23.28
N ASN A 173 -12.53 -5.85 23.41
CA ASN A 173 -12.82 -4.93 22.33
C ASN A 173 -11.62 -4.04 21.95
N LEU A 174 -10.88 -3.53 22.93
CA LEU A 174 -9.65 -2.78 22.74
C LEU A 174 -8.59 -3.61 22.02
N MET A 175 -8.42 -4.87 22.42
CA MET A 175 -7.50 -5.78 21.74
C MET A 175 -7.90 -6.01 20.28
N LYS A 176 -9.19 -6.21 19.98
CA LYS A 176 -9.70 -6.32 18.61
C LYS A 176 -9.38 -5.07 17.78
N ALA A 177 -9.59 -3.88 18.34
CA ALA A 177 -9.27 -2.61 17.67
C ALA A 177 -7.77 -2.51 17.32
N VAL A 178 -6.89 -2.88 18.24
CA VAL A 178 -5.43 -2.90 18.00
C VAL A 178 -5.06 -3.92 16.91
N TYR A 179 -5.66 -5.11 16.93
CA TYR A 179 -5.45 -6.10 15.85
C TYR A 179 -5.93 -5.59 14.49
N LEU A 180 -7.06 -4.87 14.47
CA LEU A 180 -7.61 -4.28 13.24
C LEU A 180 -6.66 -3.22 12.66
N VAL A 181 -6.05 -2.35 13.47
CA VAL A 181 -5.05 -1.39 13.00
C VAL A 181 -3.87 -2.10 12.34
N VAL A 182 -3.31 -3.14 12.97
CA VAL A 182 -2.20 -3.92 12.38
C VAL A 182 -2.62 -4.58 11.07
N ARG A 183 -3.82 -5.19 11.02
CA ARG A 183 -4.37 -5.80 9.81
C ARG A 183 -4.54 -4.78 8.68
N ALA A 184 -5.13 -3.62 8.99
CA ALA A 184 -5.37 -2.57 8.01
C ALA A 184 -4.04 -2.02 7.45
N ARG A 185 -3.03 -1.79 8.30
CA ARG A 185 -1.70 -1.37 7.85
C ARG A 185 -1.00 -2.39 6.97
N GLN A 186 -1.04 -3.68 7.32
CA GLN A 186 -0.51 -4.75 6.48
C GLN A 186 -1.23 -4.79 5.11
N PHE A 187 -2.57 -4.70 5.10
CA PHE A 187 -3.34 -4.65 3.86
C PHE A 187 -3.00 -3.41 3.01
N LEU A 188 -2.92 -2.23 3.64
CA LEU A 188 -2.55 -0.97 2.99
C LEU A 188 -1.14 -1.03 2.41
N LYS A 189 -0.16 -1.58 3.13
CA LYS A 189 1.20 -1.83 2.62
C LYS A 189 1.15 -2.64 1.32
N MET A 190 0.40 -3.74 1.32
CA MET A 190 0.25 -4.64 0.18
C MET A 190 -0.58 -4.04 -0.96
N SER A 191 -1.50 -3.12 -0.64
CA SER A 191 -2.34 -2.43 -1.61
C SER A 191 -1.55 -1.56 -2.59
N TYR A 192 -0.38 -1.06 -2.17
CA TYR A 192 0.53 -0.32 -3.03
C TYR A 192 1.29 -1.22 -4.00
N VAL A 193 1.64 -2.45 -3.60
CA VAL A 193 2.19 -3.46 -4.52
C VAL A 193 1.15 -3.81 -5.58
N TYR A 194 -0.08 -4.09 -5.13
CA TYR A 194 -1.21 -4.35 -6.01
C TYR A 194 -1.43 -3.20 -7.01
N GLY A 195 -1.53 -1.95 -6.54
CA GLY A 195 -1.72 -0.78 -7.42
C GLY A 195 -0.61 -0.58 -8.44
N TYR A 196 0.65 -0.89 -8.09
CA TYR A 196 1.75 -0.82 -9.04
C TYR A 196 1.62 -1.84 -10.19
N TYR A 197 1.20 -3.08 -9.94
CA TYR A 197 1.10 -4.10 -10.99
C TYR A 197 -0.25 -4.11 -11.71
N SER A 198 -1.36 -3.95 -11.00
CA SER A 198 -2.71 -4.09 -11.56
C SER A 198 -3.09 -2.98 -12.54
N TYR A 199 -2.52 -1.78 -12.38
CA TYR A 199 -2.73 -0.68 -13.34
C TYR A 199 -1.72 -0.64 -14.50
N ARG A 200 -0.79 -1.61 -14.57
CA ARG A 200 0.12 -1.83 -15.71
C ARG A 200 -0.53 -2.73 -16.77
N GLU A 201 -1.28 -3.73 -16.32
CA GLU A 201 -1.94 -4.74 -17.17
C GLU A 201 -3.08 -4.14 -18.03
N ALA A 202 -3.65 -2.99 -17.64
CA ALA A 202 -4.74 -2.31 -18.36
C ALA A 202 -4.33 -1.65 -19.70
N LYS A 203 -3.04 -1.49 -19.99
CA LYS A 203 -2.55 -0.73 -21.15
C LYS A 203 -2.05 -1.58 -22.32
N VAL A 204 -2.03 -2.91 -22.20
CA VAL A 204 -1.70 -3.78 -23.35
C VAL A 204 -2.94 -3.88 -24.24
N LYS A 205 -3.08 -2.98 -25.21
CA LYS A 205 -4.05 -3.17 -26.30
C LYS A 205 -3.69 -4.47 -27.02
N PRO A 206 -4.65 -5.37 -27.31
CA PRO A 206 -4.37 -6.51 -28.18
C PRO A 206 -3.84 -5.96 -29.50
N SER A 207 -2.63 -6.37 -29.87
CA SER A 207 -2.03 -6.05 -31.16
C SER A 207 -3.04 -6.44 -32.24
N SER A 208 -3.59 -5.45 -32.94
CA SER A 208 -4.30 -5.67 -34.19
C SER A 208 -3.26 -6.17 -35.19
N ARG A 209 -3.07 -7.49 -35.25
CA ARG A 209 -2.39 -8.13 -36.39
C ARG A 209 -3.08 -7.62 -37.65
N GLY A 210 -2.33 -6.86 -38.44
CA GLY A 210 -2.77 -6.31 -39.71
C GLY A 210 -3.30 -7.42 -40.60
N LYS A 211 -4.45 -7.17 -41.23
CA LYS A 211 -4.92 -7.96 -42.36
C LYS A 211 -3.98 -7.71 -43.55
N GLY A 212 -2.87 -8.43 -43.57
CA GLY A 212 -2.06 -8.66 -44.75
C GLY A 212 -2.69 -9.78 -45.59
N ALA A 213 -2.67 -9.59 -46.90
CA ALA A 213 -3.39 -10.34 -47.92
C ALA A 213 -3.21 -11.87 -47.88
N VAL A 214 -4.26 -12.52 -48.37
CA VAL A 214 -4.39 -13.96 -48.60
C VAL A 214 -3.42 -14.41 -49.70
N ALA A 215 -2.61 -15.44 -49.42
CA ALA A 215 -2.06 -16.32 -50.45
C ALA A 215 -1.80 -17.71 -49.83
N ALA A 216 -2.38 -18.74 -50.45
CA ALA A 216 -2.34 -20.13 -50.01
C ALA A 216 -1.09 -20.85 -50.52
N ALA A 217 -0.48 -21.69 -49.67
CA ALA A 217 0.18 -22.96 -50.03
C ALA A 217 0.55 -23.72 -48.74
N GLY A 218 0.37 -25.05 -48.75
CA GLY A 218 0.31 -25.90 -47.55
C GLY A 218 1.64 -26.44 -47.01
N GLY A 219 1.52 -27.34 -46.04
CA GLY A 219 2.63 -28.14 -45.48
C GLY A 219 2.54 -28.27 -43.96
N GLY A 220 2.30 -29.48 -43.46
CA GLY A 220 2.15 -29.78 -42.04
C GLY A 220 3.45 -29.74 -41.22
N GLY A 221 3.30 -29.60 -39.92
CA GLY A 221 4.37 -29.73 -38.92
C GLY A 221 3.84 -29.39 -37.54
N GLY A 222 3.74 -30.38 -36.65
CA GLY A 222 3.29 -30.21 -35.27
C GLY A 222 4.27 -29.38 -34.45
N GLY A 223 3.77 -28.29 -33.87
CA GLY A 223 4.45 -27.48 -32.87
C GLY A 223 3.57 -27.39 -31.63
N VAL A 224 4.13 -27.75 -30.48
CA VAL A 224 3.48 -27.63 -29.17
C VAL A 224 3.29 -26.14 -28.86
N GLU A 225 2.07 -25.64 -29.05
CA GLU A 225 1.69 -24.29 -28.61
C GLU A 225 1.59 -24.28 -27.08
N SER A 226 2.59 -23.70 -26.42
CA SER A 226 2.50 -23.24 -25.04
C SER A 226 1.45 -22.14 -24.98
N LYS A 227 0.21 -22.50 -24.64
CA LYS A 227 -0.85 -21.56 -24.29
C LYS A 227 -0.43 -20.78 -23.03
N ASN A 228 0.12 -19.60 -23.22
CA ASN A 228 0.12 -18.57 -22.17
C ASN A 228 -1.31 -18.03 -22.06
N ASP A 229 -2.16 -18.79 -21.38
CA ASP A 229 -3.49 -18.36 -20.96
C ASP A 229 -3.31 -17.33 -19.82
N PHE A 230 -2.89 -16.12 -20.17
CA PHE A 230 -2.94 -14.97 -19.25
C PHE A 230 -4.38 -14.45 -19.27
N GLU A 231 -5.18 -14.97 -18.35
CA GLU A 231 -6.57 -14.54 -18.13
C GLU A 231 -6.56 -13.04 -17.77
N PRO A 232 -7.24 -12.16 -18.53
CA PRO A 232 -7.27 -10.73 -18.25
C PRO A 232 -8.14 -10.52 -17.02
N HIS A 233 -7.52 -10.52 -15.83
CA HIS A 233 -8.21 -10.23 -14.59
C HIS A 233 -8.94 -8.89 -14.70
N ARG A 234 -10.22 -8.92 -14.31
CA ARG A 234 -11.17 -7.81 -14.29
C ARG A 234 -10.47 -6.49 -13.95
N LEU A 235 -10.60 -5.51 -14.83
CA LEU A 235 -10.19 -4.14 -14.58
C LEU A 235 -11.04 -3.59 -13.44
N ILE A 236 -10.55 -3.74 -12.21
CA ILE A 236 -11.10 -3.02 -11.07
C ILE A 236 -11.07 -1.54 -11.41
N ASN A 237 -12.17 -0.86 -11.11
CA ASN A 237 -12.25 0.59 -11.26
C ASN A 237 -11.15 1.21 -10.37
N GLN A 238 -10.05 1.63 -11.01
CA GLN A 238 -8.87 2.17 -10.34
C GLN A 238 -9.24 3.29 -9.37
N ASP A 239 -10.13 4.19 -9.79
CA ASP A 239 -10.59 5.29 -8.96
C ASP A 239 -11.36 4.81 -7.74
N LEU A 240 -12.21 3.79 -7.89
CA LEU A 240 -12.97 3.21 -6.77
C LEU A 240 -12.03 2.58 -5.74
N PHE A 241 -11.06 1.77 -6.20
CA PHE A 241 -10.08 1.15 -5.32
C PHE A 241 -9.24 2.21 -4.61
N GLU A 242 -8.71 3.19 -5.34
CA GLU A 242 -7.89 4.26 -4.74
C GLU A 242 -8.69 5.13 -3.77
N ASN A 243 -10.00 5.36 -4.01
CA ASN A 243 -10.85 6.09 -3.07
C ASN A 243 -11.08 5.30 -1.77
N TYR A 244 -11.33 3.98 -1.86
CA TYR A 244 -11.46 3.15 -0.68
C TYR A 244 -10.14 2.97 0.05
N GLN A 245 -9.03 2.81 -0.67
CA GLN A 245 -7.67 2.77 -0.12
C GLN A 245 -7.42 4.02 0.74
N HIS A 246 -7.65 5.22 0.19
CA HIS A 246 -7.48 6.46 0.95
C HIS A 246 -8.38 6.53 2.20
N THR A 247 -9.63 6.11 2.06
CA THR A 247 -10.59 6.12 3.19
C THR A 247 -10.16 5.14 4.29
N LEU A 248 -9.64 3.98 3.92
CA LEU A 248 -9.08 3.02 4.86
C LEU A 248 -7.83 3.59 5.56
N GLU A 249 -6.94 4.28 4.84
CA GLU A 249 -5.78 4.96 5.44
C GLU A 249 -6.22 5.94 6.53
N THR A 250 -7.13 6.87 6.18
CA THR A 250 -7.63 7.89 7.11
C THR A 250 -8.27 7.26 8.36
N ASN A 251 -9.15 6.28 8.17
CA ASN A 251 -9.81 5.60 9.29
C ASN A 251 -8.82 4.82 10.18
N THR A 252 -7.79 4.23 9.58
CA THR A 252 -6.73 3.51 10.31
C THR A 252 -5.91 4.47 11.17
N GLU A 253 -5.55 5.66 10.66
CA GLU A 253 -4.83 6.66 11.43
C GLU A 253 -5.67 7.22 12.59
N ILE A 254 -6.96 7.50 12.35
CA ILE A 254 -7.89 7.96 13.40
C ILE A 254 -7.98 6.90 14.51
N LEU A 255 -8.20 5.64 14.14
CA LEU A 255 -8.30 4.55 15.12
C LEU A 255 -7.00 4.37 15.89
N HIS A 256 -5.85 4.41 15.21
CA HIS A 256 -4.54 4.29 15.85
C HIS A 256 -4.32 5.44 16.85
N GLY A 257 -4.61 6.69 16.47
CA GLY A 257 -4.48 7.84 17.35
C GLY A 257 -5.45 7.82 18.55
N MET A 258 -6.64 7.24 18.41
CA MET A 258 -7.53 6.98 19.56
C MET A 258 -6.92 5.99 20.54
N LEU A 259 -6.29 4.93 20.02
CA LEU A 259 -5.66 3.88 20.83
C LEU A 259 -4.35 4.31 21.47
N GLU A 260 -3.70 5.37 21.02
CA GLU A 260 -2.47 5.89 21.63
C GLU A 260 -2.72 6.71 22.91
N LYS A 261 -3.95 7.23 23.10
CA LYS A 261 -4.32 8.05 24.27
C LYS A 261 -4.28 7.27 25.59
N ASP A 262 -4.08 7.99 26.68
CA ASP A 262 -4.08 7.44 28.05
C ASP A 262 -5.48 7.05 28.54
N THR A 263 -6.52 7.70 28.01
CA THR A 263 -7.93 7.44 28.34
C THR A 263 -8.69 6.90 27.15
N PHE A 264 -9.45 5.83 27.37
CA PHE A 264 -10.23 5.18 26.32
C PHE A 264 -11.67 5.70 26.32
N VAL A 265 -12.10 6.19 25.16
CA VAL A 265 -13.51 6.51 24.91
C VAL A 265 -14.12 5.34 24.13
N MET A 266 -14.60 4.33 24.86
CA MET A 266 -14.98 3.03 24.28
C MET A 266 -15.99 3.14 23.13
N LEU A 267 -17.02 3.97 23.27
CA LEU A 267 -18.01 4.17 22.20
C LEU A 267 -17.37 4.67 20.90
N SER A 268 -16.44 5.63 20.99
CA SER A 268 -15.73 6.17 19.82
C SER A 268 -14.81 5.12 19.20
N ILE A 269 -14.08 4.36 20.01
CA ILE A 269 -13.18 3.31 19.54
C ILE A 269 -13.96 2.20 18.84
N LEU A 270 -15.08 1.76 19.41
CA LEU A 270 -15.95 0.74 18.83
C LEU A 270 -16.52 1.21 17.49
N ASN A 271 -17.08 2.43 17.44
CA ASN A 271 -17.62 2.98 16.21
C ASN A 271 -16.55 3.10 15.12
N GLN A 272 -15.38 3.64 15.46
CA GLN A 272 -14.27 3.79 14.51
C GLN A 272 -13.71 2.43 14.06
N SER A 273 -13.68 1.42 14.94
CA SER A 273 -13.28 0.06 14.59
C SER A 273 -14.24 -0.52 13.55
N THR A 274 -15.56 -0.42 13.78
CA THR A 274 -16.57 -0.89 12.82
C THR A 274 -16.44 -0.20 11.47
N ILE A 275 -16.26 1.13 11.44
CA ILE A 275 -16.05 1.88 10.18
C ILE A 275 -14.81 1.35 9.45
N THR A 276 -13.69 1.21 10.17
CA THR A 276 -12.42 0.77 9.59
C THR A 276 -12.52 -0.65 9.02
N GLU A 277 -13.16 -1.57 9.76
CA GLU A 277 -13.38 -2.95 9.32
C GLU A 277 -14.29 -3.02 8.09
N ASN A 278 -15.40 -2.28 8.10
CA ASN A 278 -16.32 -2.25 6.95
C ASN A 278 -15.64 -1.76 5.67
N PHE A 279 -14.79 -0.73 5.73
CA PHE A 279 -14.04 -0.28 4.56
C PHE A 279 -13.00 -1.29 4.10
N LEU A 280 -12.31 -1.96 5.04
CA LEU A 280 -11.36 -3.02 4.71
C LEU A 280 -12.05 -4.18 3.97
N GLU A 281 -13.16 -4.69 4.51
CA GLU A 281 -13.91 -5.78 3.89
C GLU A 281 -14.52 -5.36 2.54
N LYS A 282 -15.04 -4.14 2.43
CA LYS A 282 -15.58 -3.62 1.16
C LYS A 282 -14.53 -3.55 0.06
N ILE A 283 -13.28 -3.19 0.38
CA ILE A 283 -12.19 -3.24 -0.59
C ILE A 283 -11.95 -4.70 -1.01
N ILE A 284 -11.89 -5.62 -0.05
CA ILE A 284 -11.65 -7.05 -0.31
C ILE A 284 -12.75 -7.62 -1.21
N GLU A 285 -14.01 -7.31 -0.95
CA GLU A 285 -15.17 -7.72 -1.79
C GLU A 285 -15.03 -7.19 -3.21
N THR A 286 -14.71 -5.89 -3.37
CA THR A 286 -14.52 -5.26 -4.70
C THR A 286 -13.41 -5.93 -5.53
N LEU A 287 -12.44 -6.57 -4.86
CA LEU A 287 -11.34 -7.29 -5.53
C LEU A 287 -11.69 -8.74 -5.90
N GLN A 288 -12.74 -9.31 -5.30
CA GLN A 288 -13.21 -10.67 -5.55
C GLN A 288 -14.32 -10.72 -6.62
N GLU A 289 -15.04 -9.61 -6.81
CA GLU A 289 -16.07 -9.39 -7.85
C GLU A 289 -15.52 -9.24 -9.27
#